data_AF-A0A7J2ST90-F1
#
_entry.id   AF-A0A7J2ST90-F1
#
_cell.length_a   1.000
_cell.length_b   1.000
_cell.length_c   1.000
_cell.angle_alpha   90.00
_cell.angle_beta   90.00
_cell.angle_gamma   90.00
#
_symmetry.space_group_name_H-M   'P 1'
#
loop_
_entity.id
_entity.type
_entity.pdbx_description
1 polymer ?
#
loop_
_entity_poly.entity_id
_entity_poly.type
_entity_poly.pdbx_seq_one_letter_code
_entity_poly.pdbx_strand_id
1 'polypeptide(L)'
;MVVNLIAVIIVAGAFGTYLYKEFRNVAKYMEKDKKLHVFVSMGLVVVLSIVLGILYGFARSIGYAIIITIFIGICKELYDKLVKKTKFSIGDLKADFYGIVYAIVI
;
A
#
# COMPACT_ATOMS: atom_id res chain seq x y z
N MET A 1 27.97 -0.08 8.68
CA MET A 1 26.52 -0.14 8.98
C MET A 1 25.78 1.18 8.74
N VAL A 2 26.41 2.35 8.89
CA VAL A 2 25.76 3.68 8.68
C VAL A 2 25.53 4.05 7.21
N VAL A 3 26.37 3.55 6.29
CA VAL A 3 26.29 3.82 4.83
C VAL A 3 24.99 3.29 4.19
N ASN A 4 24.29 2.35 4.82
CA ASN A 4 23.02 1.81 4.32
C ASN A 4 21.81 2.71 4.62
N LEU A 5 21.82 3.51 5.68
CA LEU A 5 20.63 4.25 6.11
C LEU A 5 20.31 5.42 5.16
N ILE A 6 21.34 6.16 4.74
CA ILE A 6 21.19 7.29 3.80
C ILE A 6 20.73 6.79 2.43
N ALA A 7 21.32 5.68 1.94
CA ALA A 7 20.90 5.06 0.70
C ALA A 7 19.44 4.59 0.76
N VAL A 8 19.01 3.97 1.88
CA VAL A 8 17.62 3.55 2.08
C VAL A 8 16.67 4.76 2.12
N ILE A 9 17.04 5.86 2.76
CA ILE A 9 16.22 7.08 2.80
C ILE A 9 16.10 7.72 1.41
N ILE A 10 17.20 7.80 0.65
CA ILE A 10 17.19 8.36 -0.71
C ILE A 10 16.34 7.48 -1.64
N VAL A 11 16.53 6.16 -1.59
CA VAL A 11 15.73 5.22 -2.38
C VAL A 11 14.26 5.29 -2.00
N ALA A 12 13.93 5.32 -0.70
CA ALA A 12 12.56 5.46 -0.24
C ALA A 12 11.94 6.81 -0.64
N GLY A 13 12.71 7.90 -0.62
CA GLY A 13 12.26 9.23 -1.04
C GLY A 13 12.03 9.33 -2.56
N ALA A 14 12.95 8.81 -3.37
CA ALA A 14 12.81 8.74 -4.82
C ALA A 14 11.64 7.83 -5.24
N PHE A 15 11.48 6.70 -4.55
CA PHE A 15 10.37 5.79 -4.78
C PHE A 15 9.03 6.39 -4.33
N GLY A 16 8.99 7.07 -3.18
CA GLY A 16 7.81 7.77 -2.70
C GLY A 16 7.36 8.90 -3.64
N THR A 17 8.30 9.62 -4.25
CA THR A 17 7.99 10.65 -5.25
C THR A 17 7.51 10.05 -6.57
N TYR A 18 8.07 8.93 -7.01
CA TYR A 18 7.59 8.17 -8.17
C TYR A 18 6.15 7.67 -7.96
N LEU A 19 5.89 7.01 -6.82
CA LEU A 19 4.57 6.54 -6.42
C LEU A 19 3.55 7.67 -6.35
N TYR A 20 3.93 8.81 -5.76
CA TYR A 20 3.05 9.97 -5.69
C TYR A 20 2.68 10.50 -7.08
N LYS A 21 3.65 10.52 -8.01
CA LYS A 21 3.44 10.97 -9.38
C LYS A 21 2.48 10.05 -10.12
N GLU A 22 2.64 8.72 -10.00
CA GLU A 22 1.73 7.79 -10.66
C GLU A 22 0.36 7.69 -9.99
N PHE A 23 0.30 7.73 -8.66
CA PHE A 23 -0.96 7.85 -7.95
C PHE A 23 -1.75 9.08 -8.43
N ARG A 24 -1.09 10.23 -8.64
CA ARG A 24 -1.74 11.45 -9.14
C ARG A 24 -2.38 11.24 -10.52
N ASN A 25 -1.84 10.37 -11.36
CA ASN A 25 -2.41 10.06 -12.68
C ASN A 25 -3.70 9.25 -12.56
N VAL A 26 -3.72 8.21 -11.72
CA VAL A 26 -4.91 7.37 -11.52
C VAL A 26 -5.97 8.07 -10.66
N ALA A 27 -5.54 8.86 -9.67
CA ALA A 27 -6.40 9.57 -8.75
C ALA A 27 -7.29 10.63 -9.43
N LYS A 28 -7.03 11.02 -10.68
CA LYS A 28 -7.90 11.97 -11.42
C LYS A 28 -9.31 11.41 -11.67
N TYR A 29 -9.47 10.10 -11.69
CA TYR A 29 -10.72 9.43 -12.09
C TYR A 29 -11.48 8.79 -10.92
N MET A 30 -11.05 9.02 -9.68
CA MET A 30 -11.63 8.38 -8.49
C MET A 30 -12.37 9.36 -7.58
N GLU A 31 -13.28 8.84 -6.75
CA GLU A 31 -13.87 9.56 -5.62
C GLU A 31 -12.84 9.76 -4.49
N LYS A 32 -13.01 10.82 -3.68
CA LYS A 32 -12.02 11.24 -2.67
C LYS A 32 -11.70 10.15 -1.65
N ASP A 33 -12.69 9.38 -1.19
CA ASP A 33 -12.48 8.29 -0.23
C ASP A 33 -11.72 7.10 -0.85
N LYS A 34 -12.07 6.72 -2.09
CA LYS A 34 -11.41 5.62 -2.81
C LYS A 34 -9.95 5.94 -3.16
N LYS A 35 -9.64 7.22 -3.41
CA LYS A 35 -8.25 7.70 -3.59
C LYS A 35 -7.40 7.39 -2.36
N LEU A 36 -7.94 7.63 -1.17
CA LEU A 36 -7.20 7.41 0.07
C LEU A 36 -6.89 5.92 0.26
N HIS A 37 -7.87 5.05 -0.02
CA HIS A 37 -7.68 3.59 0.03
C HIS A 37 -6.59 3.10 -0.93
N VAL A 38 -6.64 3.52 -2.19
CA VAL A 38 -5.62 3.16 -3.19
C VAL A 38 -4.23 3.66 -2.76
N PHE A 39 -4.13 4.90 -2.27
CA PHE A 39 -2.86 5.47 -1.83
C PHE A 39 -2.26 4.73 -0.64
N VAL A 40 -3.09 4.45 0.37
CA VAL A 40 -2.65 3.75 1.59
C VAL A 40 -2.24 2.32 1.26
N SER A 41 -3.05 1.58 0.50
CA SER A 41 -2.74 0.21 0.11
C SER A 41 -1.47 0.13 -0.76
N MET A 42 -1.28 1.04 -1.71
CA MET A 42 -0.08 1.09 -2.53
C MET A 42 1.17 1.40 -1.70
N GLY A 43 1.10 2.39 -0.81
CA GLY A 43 2.20 2.72 0.10
C GLY A 43 2.53 1.57 1.07
N LEU A 44 1.51 0.87 1.55
CA LEU A 44 1.68 -0.25 2.49
C LEU A 44 2.39 -1.44 1.85
N VAL A 45 1.98 -1.86 0.64
CA VAL A 45 2.65 -2.94 -0.10
C VAL A 45 4.12 -2.60 -0.31
N VAL A 46 4.41 -1.36 -0.68
CA VAL A 46 5.79 -0.93 -0.97
C VAL A 46 6.64 -0.92 0.29
N VAL A 47 6.17 -0.27 1.36
CA VAL A 47 6.91 -0.17 2.63
C VAL A 47 7.16 -1.57 3.19
N LEU A 48 6.15 -2.43 3.18
CA LEU A 48 6.31 -3.81 3.62
C LEU A 48 7.26 -4.61 2.73
N SER A 49 7.22 -4.42 1.41
CA SER A 49 8.14 -5.10 0.49
C SER A 49 9.60 -4.71 0.73
N ILE A 50 9.87 -3.44 1.05
CA ILE A 50 11.21 -2.95 1.39
C ILE A 50 11.66 -3.52 2.74
N VAL A 51 10.83 -3.39 3.78
CA VAL A 51 11.16 -3.88 5.14
C VAL A 51 11.39 -5.38 5.14
N LEU A 52 10.49 -6.15 4.53
CA LEU A 52 10.60 -7.60 4.44
C LEU A 52 11.70 -8.04 3.46
N GLY A 53 12.01 -7.22 2.45
CA GLY A 53 13.10 -7.47 1.51
C GLY A 53 14.47 -7.39 2.20
N ILE A 54 14.62 -6.43 3.12
CA ILE A 54 15.80 -6.28 3.97
C ILE A 54 15.94 -7.46 4.95
N LEU A 55 14.82 -7.96 5.49
CA LEU A 55 14.82 -8.98 6.54
C LEU A 55 14.86 -10.43 6.03
N TYR A 56 14.19 -10.73 4.92
CA TYR A 56 13.92 -12.10 4.46
C TYR A 56 14.23 -12.34 2.98
N GLY A 57 14.73 -11.33 2.25
CA GLY A 57 15.07 -11.40 0.83
C GLY A 57 13.93 -10.96 -0.10
N PHE A 58 14.31 -10.32 -1.21
CA PHE A 58 13.40 -9.58 -2.12
C PHE A 58 12.34 -10.44 -2.81
N ALA A 59 12.64 -11.69 -3.14
CA ALA A 59 11.70 -12.57 -3.86
C ALA A 59 10.50 -13.00 -2.99
N ARG A 60 10.69 -13.10 -1.67
CA ARG A 60 9.61 -13.47 -0.74
C ARG A 60 8.88 -12.26 -0.17
N SER A 61 9.53 -11.10 -0.14
CA SER A 61 9.00 -9.90 0.51
C SER A 61 7.74 -9.34 -0.17
N ILE A 62 7.69 -9.37 -1.50
CA ILE A 62 6.53 -8.89 -2.27
C ILE A 62 5.28 -9.72 -1.94
N GLY A 63 5.42 -11.05 -1.91
CA GLY A 63 4.30 -11.95 -1.57
C GLY A 63 3.76 -11.71 -0.16
N TYR A 64 4.64 -11.55 0.83
CA TYR A 64 4.23 -11.22 2.19
C TYR A 64 3.59 -9.84 2.31
N ALA A 65 4.14 -8.83 1.62
CA ALA A 65 3.58 -7.48 1.61
C ALA A 65 2.16 -7.42 1.04
N ILE A 66 1.90 -8.19 -0.03
CA ILE A 66 0.56 -8.34 -0.60
C ILE A 66 -0.39 -8.96 0.42
N ILE A 67 -0.02 -10.10 1.01
CA ILE A 67 -0.86 -10.82 1.99
C ILE A 67 -1.20 -9.94 3.19
N ILE A 68 -0.20 -9.25 3.74
CA ILE A 68 -0.39 -8.35 4.89
C ILE A 68 -1.28 -7.17 4.52
N THR A 69 -1.13 -6.59 3.33
CA THR A 69 -1.97 -5.46 2.90
C THR A 69 -3.43 -5.86 2.72
N ILE A 70 -3.69 -7.03 2.13
CA ILE A 70 -5.04 -7.60 2.03
C ILE A 70 -5.63 -7.82 3.44
N PHE A 71 -4.85 -8.40 4.34
CA PHE A 71 -5.30 -8.66 5.70
C PHE A 71 -5.65 -7.37 6.44
N ILE A 72 -4.83 -6.32 6.32
CA ILE A 72 -5.08 -5.01 6.92
C ILE A 72 -6.34 -4.34 6.33
N GLY A 73 -6.55 -4.41 5.01
CA GLY A 73 -7.76 -3.92 4.37
C GLY A 73 -9.02 -4.61 4.91
N ILE A 74 -9.01 -5.95 5.00
CA ILE A 74 -10.12 -6.72 5.58
C ILE A 74 -10.33 -6.37 7.06
N CYS A 75 -9.26 -6.27 7.86
CA CYS A 75 -9.33 -5.92 9.27
C CYS A 75 -9.91 -4.52 9.48
N LYS A 76 -9.53 -3.53 8.66
CA LYS A 76 -10.11 -2.18 8.71
C LYS A 76 -11.60 -2.22 8.44
N GLU A 77 -12.02 -2.94 7.40
CA GLU A 77 -13.43 -3.02 7.02
C GLU A 77 -14.28 -3.75 8.07
N LEU A 78 -13.71 -4.79 8.70
CA LEU A 78 -14.31 -5.45 9.85
C LEU A 78 -14.37 -4.52 11.08
N TYR A 79 -13.33 -3.73 11.33
CA TYR A 79 -13.31 -2.76 12.42
C TYR A 79 -14.38 -1.67 12.24
N ASP A 80 -14.50 -1.13 11.04
CA ASP A 80 -15.50 -0.11 10.71
C ASP A 80 -16.93 -0.67 10.86
N LYS A 81 -17.16 -1.92 10.44
CA LYS A 81 -18.44 -2.62 10.66
C LYS A 81 -18.73 -2.89 12.13
N LEU A 82 -17.76 -3.40 12.89
CA LEU A 82 -17.98 -3.92 14.25
C LEU A 82 -17.94 -2.82 15.31
N VAL A 83 -17.07 -1.82 15.15
CA VAL A 83 -16.82 -0.76 16.14
C VAL A 83 -17.54 0.52 15.76
N LYS A 84 -17.38 0.99 14.52
CA LYS A 84 -18.03 2.24 14.06
C LYS A 84 -19.46 2.04 13.58
N LYS A 85 -19.93 0.79 13.48
CA LYS A 85 -21.26 0.40 12.99
C LYS A 85 -21.60 0.99 11.61
N THR A 86 -20.58 1.24 10.79
CA THR A 86 -20.78 1.69 9.40
C THR A 86 -21.07 0.50 8.50
N LYS A 87 -21.63 0.76 7.30
CA LYS A 87 -21.89 -0.31 6.32
C LYS A 87 -20.56 -0.82 5.76
N PHE A 88 -20.42 -2.15 5.73
CA PHE A 88 -19.30 -2.82 5.07
C PHE A 88 -19.31 -2.46 3.57
N SER A 89 -18.24 -1.83 3.10
CA SER A 89 -18.12 -1.29 1.76
C SER A 89 -17.25 -2.20 0.89
N ILE A 90 -17.91 -2.96 0.01
CA ILE A 90 -17.21 -3.72 -1.04
C ILE A 90 -16.45 -2.78 -1.98
N GLY A 91 -16.89 -1.52 -2.10
CA GLY A 91 -16.21 -0.50 -2.90
C GLY A 91 -14.82 -0.15 -2.38
N ASP A 92 -14.66 -0.10 -1.05
CA ASP A 92 -13.39 0.23 -0.41
C ASP A 92 -12.42 -0.96 -0.46
N LEU A 93 -12.94 -2.18 -0.30
CA LEU A 93 -12.16 -3.40 -0.50
C LEU A 93 -11.62 -3.52 -1.94
N LYS A 94 -12.42 -3.12 -2.94
CA LYS A 94 -11.99 -3.05 -4.34
C LYS A 94 -10.92 -1.99 -4.53
N ALA A 95 -11.06 -0.82 -3.91
CA ALA A 95 -10.06 0.24 -3.97
C ALA A 95 -8.72 -0.22 -3.36
N ASP A 96 -8.74 -0.94 -2.25
CA ASP A 96 -7.53 -1.54 -1.66
C ASP A 96 -6.88 -2.55 -2.62
N PHE A 97 -7.69 -3.40 -3.26
CA PHE A 97 -7.20 -4.34 -4.26
C PHE A 97 -6.55 -3.65 -5.47
N TYR A 98 -7.16 -2.56 -5.97
CA TYR A 98 -6.55 -1.76 -7.03
C TYR A 98 -5.22 -1.14 -6.60
N GLY A 99 -5.11 -0.64 -5.36
CA GLY A 99 -3.86 -0.14 -4.82
C GLY A 99 -2.76 -1.19 -4.77
N ILE A 100 -3.10 -2.43 -4.42
CA ILE A 100 -2.17 -3.56 -4.40
C ILE A 100 -1.71 -3.92 -5.82
N VAL A 101 -2.64 -4.09 -6.76
CA VAL A 101 -2.30 -4.42 -8.16
C VAL A 101 -1.42 -3.34 -8.76
N TYR A 102 -1.74 -2.08 -8.52
CA TYR A 102 -0.97 -0.96 -9.03
C TYR A 102 0.45 -0.92 -8.44
N ALA A 103 0.61 -1.27 -7.15
CA ALA A 103 1.91 -1.39 -6.50
C ALA A 103 2.81 -2.49 -7.09
N ILE A 104 2.23 -3.52 -7.71
CA ILE A 104 2.97 -4.64 -8.32
C ILE A 104 3.39 -4.31 -9.76
N VAL A 105 2.57 -3.53 -10.47
CA VAL A 105 2.81 -3.17 -11.88
C VAL A 105 3.83 -2.03 -12.02
N ILE A 106 3.96 -1.21 -10.98
CA ILE A 106 4.99 -0.18 -10.82
C ILE A 106 6.34 -0.80 -10.46
#